data_AF-A0A392UIR3-F1
#
_entry.id   AF-A0A392UIR3-F1
#
_cell.length_a   1.000
_cell.length_b   1.000
_cell.length_c   1.000
_cell.angle_alpha   90.00
_cell.angle_beta   90.00
_cell.angle_gamma   90.00
#
_symmetry.space_group_name_H-M   'P 1'
#
loop_
_entity.id
_entity.type
_entity.pdbx_description
1 polymer ?
#
loop_
_entity_poly.entity_id
_entity_poly.type
_entity_poly.pdbx_seq_one_letter_code
_entity_poly.pdbx_strand_id
1 'polypeptide(L)' 'MEAKEDKCVKFENGLRSDIKQLIGFNEIRDFRTLVNKSRIYDKDGKAKANYYKAANEKRGN' A
#
# COMPACT_ATOMS: atom_id res chain seq x y z
N MET A 1 -3.51 17.00 18.98
CA MET A 1 -3.21 16.69 17.57
C MET A 1 -2.26 15.49 17.47
N GLU A 2 -1.30 15.36 18.40
CA GLU A 2 -0.31 14.27 18.51
C GLU A 2 -0.85 12.83 18.50
N ALA A 3 -1.93 12.51 19.24
CA ALA A 3 -2.40 11.12 19.35
C ALA A 3 -2.98 10.52 18.04
N LYS A 4 -3.44 11.35 17.10
CA LYS A 4 -3.94 10.87 15.80
C LYS A 4 -2.78 10.61 14.84
N GLU A 5 -1.77 11.47 14.86
CA GLU A 5 -0.59 11.33 14.02
C GLU A 5 0.27 10.14 14.48
N ASP A 6 0.44 9.94 15.78
CA ASP A 6 1.12 8.76 16.35
C ASP A 6 0.51 7.45 15.82
N LYS A 7 -0.82 7.38 15.75
CA LYS A 7 -1.55 6.21 15.26
C LYS A 7 -1.29 5.95 13.77
N CYS A 8 -1.25 7.00 12.95
CA CYS A 8 -0.94 6.89 11.53
C CYS A 8 0.52 6.46 11.33
N VAL A 9 1.47 7.11 12.02
CA VAL A 9 2.90 6.81 11.95
C VAL A 9 3.19 5.36 12.34
N LYS A 10 2.58 4.87 13.43
CA LYS A 10 2.73 3.48 13.86
C LYS A 10 2.24 2.49 12.81
N PHE A 11 1.13 2.78 12.16
CA PHE A 11 0.59 1.93 11.09
C PHE A 11 1.47 1.98 9.84
N GLU A 12 1.89 3.17 9.41
CA GLU A 12 2.77 3.36 8.25
C GLU A 12 4.12 2.65 8.40
N ASN A 13 4.66 2.58 9.61
CA ASN A 13 5.89 1.84 9.88
C ASN A 13 5.73 0.32 9.71
N GLY A 14 4.52 -0.22 9.80
CA GLY A 14 4.23 -1.63 9.51
C GLY A 14 3.88 -1.92 8.03
N LEU A 15 3.78 -0.89 7.19
CA LEU A 15 3.49 -1.05 5.77
C LEU A 15 4.73 -1.42 4.97
N ARG A 16 4.50 -2.12 3.86
CA ARG A 16 5.53 -2.35 2.85
C ARG A 16 5.98 -1.01 2.25
N SER A 17 7.27 -0.87 1.95
CA SER A 17 7.88 0.42 1.57
C SER A 17 7.23 1.09 0.35
N ASP A 18 6.75 0.32 -0.62
CA ASP A 18 6.03 0.82 -1.80
C ASP A 18 4.69 1.48 -1.42
N ILE A 19 3.94 0.83 -0.52
CA ILE A 19 2.69 1.40 0.00
C ILE A 19 3.00 2.63 0.85
N LYS A 20 4.02 2.57 1.72
CA LYS A 20 4.43 3.70 2.56
C LYS A 20 4.78 4.94 1.75
N GLN A 21 5.53 4.78 0.65
CA GLN A 21 5.85 5.90 -0.24
C GLN A 21 4.58 6.51 -0.86
N LEU A 22 3.67 5.69 -1.37
CA LEU A 22 2.40 6.16 -1.97
C LEU A 22 1.52 6.92 -0.98
N ILE A 23 1.46 6.44 0.27
CA ILE A 23 0.74 7.13 1.34
C ILE A 23 1.39 8.47 1.67
N GLY A 24 2.73 8.50 1.80
CA GLY A 24 3.48 9.74 2.03
C GLY A 24 3.28 10.78 0.94
N PHE A 25 3.25 10.37 -0.34
CA PHE A 25 2.93 11.25 -1.47
C PHE A 25 1.50 11.81 -1.42
N ASN A 26 0.56 11.11 -0.81
CA ASN A 26 -0.83 11.55 -0.68
C ASN A 26 -1.09 12.34 0.62
N GLU A 27 -0.08 12.54 1.47
CA GLU A 27 -0.14 13.26 2.75
C GLU A 27 -1.37 12.90 3.60
N ILE A 28 -1.69 11.60 3.72
CA ILE A 28 -2.93 11.15 4.35
C ILE A 28 -2.84 11.25 5.88
N ARG A 29 -3.59 12.18 6.46
CA ARG A 29 -3.61 12.41 7.93
C ARG A 29 -4.72 11.69 8.67
N ASP A 30 -5.73 11.19 7.95
CA ASP A 30 -6.86 10.47 8.54
C ASP A 30 -6.60 8.95 8.58
N PHE A 31 -6.64 8.38 9.79
CA PHE A 31 -6.32 6.97 10.01
C PHE A 31 -7.24 6.02 9.24
N ARG A 32 -8.54 6.34 9.14
CA ARG A 32 -9.50 5.47 8.43
C ARG A 32 -9.20 5.47 6.93
N THR A 33 -8.87 6.64 6.38
CA THR A 33 -8.48 6.82 4.99
C THR A 33 -7.16 6.12 4.71
N LEU A 34 -6.17 6.27 5.59
CA LEU A 34 -4.88 5.58 5.53
C LEU A 34 -5.07 4.07 5.40
N VAL A 35 -5.78 3.46 6.36
CA VAL A 35 -6.03 2.01 6.38
C VAL A 35 -6.75 1.54 5.11
N ASN A 36 -7.77 2.27 4.66
CA ASN A 36 -8.52 1.92 3.46
C ASN A 36 -7.65 1.99 2.19
N LYS A 37 -6.87 3.08 2.03
CA LYS A 37 -5.99 3.25 0.88
C LYS A 37 -4.89 2.20 0.87
N SER A 38 -4.21 1.97 2.00
CA SER A 38 -3.17 0.93 2.12
C SER A 38 -3.71 -0.45 1.73
N ARG A 39 -4.95 -0.79 2.10
CA ARG A 39 -5.58 -2.06 1.74
C ARG A 39 -5.88 -2.18 0.24
N ILE A 40 -6.20 -1.06 -0.43
CA ILE A 40 -6.40 -1.05 -1.88
C ILE A 40 -5.06 -1.24 -2.60
N TYR A 41 -4.02 -0.52 -2.19
CA TYR A 41 -2.69 -0.64 -2.80
C TYR A 41 -2.05 -2.02 -2.61
N ASP A 42 -2.25 -2.65 -1.45
CA ASP A 42 -1.80 -4.04 -1.24
C ASP A 42 -2.47 -5.01 -2.22
N LYS A 43 -3.78 -4.87 -2.44
CA LYS A 43 -4.53 -5.69 -3.39
C LYS A 43 -4.11 -5.44 -4.84
N ASP A 44 -3.95 -4.18 -5.21
CA ASP A 44 -3.52 -3.78 -6.56
C ASP A 44 -2.10 -4.29 -6.86
N GLY A 45 -1.17 -4.14 -5.90
CA GLY A 45 0.19 -4.67 -6.00
C GLY A 45 0.22 -6.19 -6.21
N LYS A 46 -0.62 -6.94 -5.49
CA LYS A 46 -0.77 -8.39 -5.68
C LYS A 46 -1.39 -8.75 -7.03
N ALA A 47 -2.43 -8.03 -7.46
CA ALA A 47 -3.06 -8.25 -8.76
C ALA A 47 -2.07 -8.00 -9.90
N LYS A 48 -1.29 -6.92 -9.81
CA LYS A 48 -0.23 -6.58 -10.76
C LYS A 48 0.86 -7.65 -10.80
N ALA A 49 1.33 -8.12 -9.64
CA ALA A 49 2.31 -9.19 -9.56
C ALA A 49 1.78 -10.48 -10.22
N ASN A 50 0.53 -10.85 -9.95
CA ASN A 50 -0.11 -12.01 -10.55
C ASN A 50 -0.27 -11.88 -12.07
N TYR A 51 -0.65 -10.69 -12.56
CA TYR A 51 -0.76 -10.41 -13.99
C TYR A 51 0.58 -10.63 -14.70
N TYR A 52 1.66 -10.04 -14.19
CA TYR A 52 2.99 -10.23 -14.80
C TYR A 52 3.45 -11.68 -14.70
N LYS A 53 3.19 -12.35 -13.57
CA LYS A 53 3.46 -13.78 -13.39
C LYS A 53 2.83 -14.62 -14.51
N ALA A 54 1.52 -14.47 -14.70
CA ALA A 54 0.78 -15.19 -15.72
C ALA A 54 1.24 -14.80 -17.14
N ALA A 55 1.58 -13.52 -17.37
CA ALA A 55 2.08 -13.05 -18.65
C ALA A 55 3.46 -13.63 -18.99
N ASN A 56 4.35 -13.82 -18.02
CA ASN A 56 5.65 -14.46 -18.27
C ASN A 56 5.53 -15.97 -18.46
N GLU A 57 4.62 -16.63 -17.74
CA GLU A 57 4.35 -18.08 -17.93
C GLU A 57 3.83 -18.35 -19.35
N LYS A 58 3.01 -17.46 -19.92
CA LYS A 58 2.52 -17.58 -21.30
C LYS A 58 3.56 -17.31 -22.40
N ARG A 59 4.68 -16.65 -22.07
CA ARG A 59 5.76 -16.32 -23.05
C ARG A 59 6.88 -17.36 -23.08
N GLY A 60 6.91 -18.26 -22.11
CA GLY A 60 7.94 -19.29 -21.98
C GLY A 60 7.55 -20.68 -22.49
N ASN A 61 6.43 -20.82 -23.20
CA ASN A 61 5.92 -22.09 -23.70
C ASN A 61 5.74 -22.08 -25.22
#